data_AF-A0A7S3U952-F1
#
_entry.id   AF-A0A7S3U952-F1
#
_cell.length_a   1.000
_cell.length_b   1.000
_cell.length_c   1.000
_cell.angle_alpha   90.00
_cell.angle_beta   90.00
_cell.angle_gamma   90.00
#
_symmetry.space_group_name_H-M   'P 1'
#
loop_
_entity.id
_entity.type
_entity.pdbx_description
1 polymer ?
#
loop_
_entity_poly.entity_id
_entity_poly.type
_entity_poly.pdbx_seq_one_letter_code
_entity_poly.pdbx_strand_id
1 'polypeptide(L)'
;GMSICFSDYIIGANTANNDMPLLGNGYVWVSLFYALFLMMLTDRWFIAAALTFLVMAGASFIGLIHAAKLNFKYSDKGTIIGSEQVVPDVEGMPGWKFILTYLMSATLCIGFHFAQKAGYIDEPEKEDFRELQEKEFSDLNCTAPKETNITTELQ
;
A
#
# COMPACT_ATOMS: atom_id res chain seq x y z
N GLY A 1 -3.24 -9.89 4.75
CA GLY A 1 -2.92 -8.48 5.05
C GLY A 1 -4.19 -7.70 5.30
N MET A 2 -4.74 -7.03 4.29
CA MET A 2 -5.94 -6.18 4.41
C MET A 2 -7.16 -6.87 5.04
N SER A 3 -7.42 -8.15 4.75
CA SER A 3 -8.53 -8.91 5.34
C SER A 3 -8.41 -9.14 6.85
N ILE A 4 -7.18 -9.26 7.37
CA ILE A 4 -6.92 -9.35 8.82
C ILE A 4 -7.16 -7.96 9.45
N CYS A 5 -6.67 -6.90 8.81
CA CYS A 5 -6.85 -5.54 9.31
C CYS A 5 -8.32 -5.07 9.27
N PHE A 6 -9.08 -5.49 8.26
CA PHE A 6 -10.53 -5.26 8.18
C PHE A 6 -11.29 -6.07 9.23
N SER A 7 -10.91 -7.33 9.46
CA SER A 7 -11.48 -8.16 10.52
C SER A 7 -11.27 -7.52 11.90
N ASP A 8 -10.05 -7.07 12.19
CA ASP A 8 -9.70 -6.40 13.45
C ASP A 8 -10.40 -5.05 13.61
N TYR A 9 -10.57 -4.28 12.52
CA TYR A 9 -11.30 -3.02 12.54
C TYR A 9 -12.81 -3.20 12.74
N ILE A 10 -13.43 -4.21 12.13
CA ILE A 10 -14.86 -4.48 12.30
C ILE A 10 -15.14 -4.94 13.73
N ILE A 11 -14.26 -5.77 14.31
CA ILE A 11 -14.34 -6.15 15.73
C ILE A 11 -14.09 -4.94 16.64
N GLY A 12 -13.19 -4.04 16.21
CA GLY A 12 -12.73 -2.86 16.94
C GLY A 12 -13.46 -1.56 16.64
N ALA A 13 -14.61 -1.56 15.96
CA ALA A 13 -15.27 -0.36 15.43
C ALA A 13 -15.75 0.67 16.50
N ASN A 14 -15.42 0.46 17.78
CA ASN A 14 -15.47 1.45 18.86
C ASN A 14 -14.48 1.16 20.00
N THR A 15 -13.51 0.27 19.79
CA THR A 15 -12.52 -0.12 20.79
C THR A 15 -11.15 -0.06 20.14
N ALA A 16 -10.39 1.00 20.45
CA ALA A 16 -8.97 1.00 20.16
C ALA A 16 -8.38 -0.27 20.77
N ASN A 17 -7.65 -1.06 19.98
CA ASN A 17 -6.85 -2.12 20.56
C ASN A 17 -5.85 -1.44 21.52
N ASN A 18 -5.94 -1.75 22.81
CA ASN A 18 -5.09 -1.15 23.84
C ASN A 18 -3.61 -1.44 23.63
N ASP A 19 -3.27 -2.45 22.81
CA ASP A 19 -1.90 -2.78 22.43
C ASP A 19 -1.38 -1.90 21.27
N MET A 20 -2.26 -1.26 20.50
CA MET A 20 -1.89 -0.38 19.37
C MET A 20 -2.66 0.96 19.36
N PRO A 21 -2.60 1.75 20.45
CA PRO A 21 -3.37 2.99 20.60
C PRO A 21 -2.98 4.06 19.56
N LEU A 22 -1.76 4.02 19.04
CA LEU A 22 -1.27 4.93 18.00
C LEU A 22 -1.99 4.77 16.66
N LEU A 23 -2.56 3.59 16.39
CA LEU A 23 -3.19 3.24 15.12
C LEU A 23 -4.72 3.19 15.20
N GLY A 24 -5.33 3.35 16.39
CA GLY A 24 -6.74 3.04 16.68
C GLY A 24 -7.74 3.34 15.55
N ASN A 25 -7.95 4.61 15.20
CA ASN A 25 -8.93 5.00 14.17
C ASN A 25 -8.37 5.00 12.74
N GLY A 26 -7.05 5.08 12.59
CA GLY A 26 -6.37 5.17 11.29
C GLY A 26 -5.90 3.83 10.73
N TYR A 27 -5.98 2.75 11.51
CA TYR A 27 -5.32 1.48 11.22
C TYR A 27 -5.68 0.89 9.85
N VAL A 28 -6.96 0.92 9.47
CA VAL A 28 -7.42 0.42 8.16
C VAL A 28 -6.82 1.24 7.03
N TRP A 29 -6.84 2.56 7.16
CA TRP A 29 -6.28 3.46 6.16
C TRP A 29 -4.78 3.28 6.02
N VAL A 30 -4.07 3.23 7.15
CA VAL A 30 -2.62 3.00 7.19
C VAL A 30 -2.30 1.66 6.55
N SER A 31 -3.01 0.59 6.92
CA SER A 31 -2.79 -0.75 6.37
C SER A 31 -3.10 -0.83 4.87
N LEU A 32 -4.18 -0.18 4.42
CA LEU A 32 -4.53 -0.05 3.01
C LEU A 32 -3.42 0.66 2.23
N PHE A 33 -2.97 1.82 2.69
CA PHE A 33 -1.94 2.58 2.01
C PHE A 33 -0.58 1.89 2.05
N TYR A 34 -0.22 1.20 3.14
CA TYR A 34 1.00 0.38 3.16
C TYR A 34 0.91 -0.81 2.20
N ALA A 35 -0.25 -1.48 2.11
CA ALA A 35 -0.45 -2.55 1.14
C ALA A 35 -0.35 -2.03 -0.30
N LEU A 36 -0.99 -0.90 -0.60
CA LEU A 36 -0.91 -0.24 -1.90
C LEU A 36 0.55 0.14 -2.23
N PHE A 37 1.24 0.75 -1.27
CA PHE A 37 2.65 1.11 -1.41
C PHE A 37 3.52 -0.12 -1.71
N LEU A 38 3.37 -1.21 -0.95
CA LEU A 38 4.18 -2.41 -1.14
C LEU A 38 3.93 -3.03 -2.51
N MET A 39 2.67 -3.10 -2.96
CA MET A 39 2.33 -3.58 -4.30
C MET A 39 2.98 -2.73 -5.39
N MET A 40 2.84 -1.40 -5.31
CA MET A 40 3.49 -0.50 -6.27
C MET A 40 5.02 -0.58 -6.20
N LEU A 41 5.59 -0.82 -5.02
CA LEU A 41 7.04 -0.95 -4.85
C LEU A 41 7.57 -2.25 -5.44
N THR A 42 6.89 -3.38 -5.21
CA THR A 42 7.31 -4.69 -5.76
C THR A 42 7.24 -4.71 -7.27
N ASP A 43 6.24 -4.06 -7.84
CA ASP A 43 6.07 -3.97 -9.30
C ASP A 43 6.98 -2.90 -9.93
N ARG A 44 7.78 -2.20 -9.11
CA ARG A 44 8.70 -1.11 -9.49
C ARG A 44 7.99 0.12 -10.07
N TRP A 45 6.74 0.33 -9.67
CA TRP A 45 5.94 1.52 -10.00
C TRP A 45 6.26 2.67 -9.04
N PHE A 46 7.51 3.13 -9.04
CA PHE A 46 8.01 4.06 -8.01
C PHE A 46 7.27 5.41 -7.96
N ILE A 47 6.72 5.91 -9.08
CA ILE A 47 5.90 7.13 -9.07
C ILE A 47 4.56 6.90 -8.36
N ALA A 48 3.91 5.75 -8.58
CA ALA A 48 2.68 5.38 -7.89
C ALA A 48 2.94 5.13 -6.39
N ALA A 49 4.07 4.51 -6.05
CA ALA A 49 4.53 4.36 -4.68
C ALA A 49 4.75 5.73 -4.01
N ALA A 50 5.39 6.68 -4.69
CA ALA A 50 5.59 8.05 -4.19
C ALA A 50 4.26 8.77 -3.95
N LEU A 51 3.29 8.63 -4.87
CA LEU A 51 1.96 9.21 -4.72
C LEU A 51 1.23 8.65 -3.49
N THR A 52 1.39 7.36 -3.21
CA THR A 52 0.82 6.72 -2.02
C THR A 52 1.30 7.42 -0.74
N PHE A 53 2.60 7.71 -0.65
CA PHE A 53 3.15 8.45 0.49
C PHE A 53 2.68 9.92 0.54
N LEU A 54 2.49 10.59 -0.59
CA LEU A 54 1.91 11.94 -0.61
C LEU A 54 0.47 11.95 -0.07
N VAL A 55 -0.33 10.94 -0.43
CA VAL A 55 -1.68 10.77 0.12
C VAL A 55 -1.63 10.51 1.62
N MET A 56 -0.72 9.66 2.10
CA MET A 56 -0.52 9.43 3.54
C MET A 56 -0.06 10.70 4.29
N ALA A 57 0.81 11.51 3.68
CA ALA A 57 1.24 12.79 4.24
C ALA A 57 0.06 13.77 4.36
N GLY A 58 -0.76 13.88 3.33
CA GLY A 58 -1.99 14.70 3.35
C GLY A 58 -3.00 14.21 4.38
N ALA A 59 -3.26 12.90 4.42
CA ALA A 59 -4.13 12.26 5.39
C ALA A 59 -3.62 12.45 6.83
N SER A 60 -2.30 12.50 7.03
CA SER A 60 -1.69 12.80 8.34
C SER A 60 -1.82 14.27 8.70
N PHE A 61 -1.67 15.17 7.73
CA PHE A 61 -1.79 16.61 7.95
C PHE A 61 -3.19 17.01 8.42
N ILE A 62 -4.23 16.44 7.79
CA ILE A 62 -5.63 16.58 8.22
C ILE A 62 -6.01 15.60 9.35
N GLY A 63 -5.04 14.80 9.83
CA GLY A 63 -5.14 13.79 10.90
C GLY A 63 -6.26 12.78 10.75
N LEU A 64 -6.55 12.40 9.52
CA LEU A 64 -7.41 11.27 9.19
C LEU A 64 -6.83 9.94 9.73
N ILE A 65 -5.49 9.81 9.77
CA ILE A 65 -4.84 8.53 10.08
C ILE A 65 -4.07 8.48 11.41
N HIS A 66 -3.74 9.61 12.02
CA HIS A 66 -2.97 9.68 13.28
C HIS A 66 -3.64 10.48 14.40
N ALA A 67 -4.87 11.00 14.18
CA ALA A 67 -5.63 11.67 15.24
C ALA A 67 -6.66 10.74 15.88
N ALA A 68 -6.85 10.88 17.19
CA ALA A 68 -7.92 10.19 17.91
C ALA A 68 -9.32 10.75 17.57
N LYS A 69 -9.42 11.99 17.07
CA LYS A 69 -10.67 12.64 16.65
C LYS A 69 -10.45 13.48 15.38
N LEU A 70 -11.41 13.46 14.46
CA LEU A 70 -11.48 14.43 13.36
C LEU A 70 -11.85 15.82 13.94
N ASN A 71 -11.21 16.91 13.49
CA ASN A 71 -11.17 18.26 14.12
C ASN A 71 -10.25 18.41 15.35
N PHE A 72 -9.01 17.95 15.24
CA PHE A 72 -7.98 18.21 16.25
C PHE A 72 -7.31 19.56 16.05
N LYS A 73 -6.74 20.07 17.14
CA LYS A 73 -5.83 21.22 17.14
C LYS A 73 -4.41 20.69 17.38
N TYR A 74 -3.41 21.38 16.85
CA TYR A 74 -2.01 21.11 17.21
C TYR A 74 -1.68 21.84 18.51
N SER A 75 -0.92 21.21 19.41
CA SER A 75 -0.31 21.90 20.55
C SER A 75 0.84 22.78 20.07
N ASP A 76 1.33 23.67 20.94
CA ASP A 76 2.46 24.57 20.63
C ASP A 76 3.75 23.82 20.26
N LYS A 77 3.80 22.51 20.55
CA LYS A 77 4.91 21.59 20.22
C LYS A 77 4.70 20.83 18.90
N GLY A 78 3.59 21.04 18.20
CA GLY A 78 3.26 20.35 16.95
C GLY A 78 2.75 18.92 17.12
N THR A 79 2.28 18.57 18.32
CA THR A 79 1.62 17.29 18.60
C THR A 79 0.11 17.43 18.39
N ILE A 80 -0.55 16.38 17.89
CA ILE A 80 -1.99 16.36 17.71
C ILE A 80 -2.65 16.26 19.10
N ILE A 81 -3.39 17.28 19.51
CA ILE A 81 -4.08 17.30 20.81
C ILE A 81 -5.09 16.14 20.86
N GLY A 82 -4.94 15.27 21.86
CA GLY A 82 -5.73 14.04 22.01
C GLY A 82 -5.06 12.76 21.49
N SER A 83 -3.87 12.86 20.88
CA SER A 83 -2.96 11.72 20.63
C SER A 83 -1.85 11.60 21.69
N GLU A 84 -1.90 12.48 22.69
CA GLU A 84 -0.76 12.82 23.54
C GLU A 84 -0.52 11.85 24.71
N GLN A 85 -1.43 10.91 24.98
CA GLN A 85 -1.30 9.99 26.12
C GLN A 85 -1.55 8.54 25.70
N VAL A 86 -0.50 7.91 25.19
CA VAL A 86 -0.40 6.44 25.15
C VAL A 86 0.09 5.90 26.51
N VAL A 87 0.84 6.71 27.26
CA VAL A 87 1.36 6.42 28.60
C VAL A 87 1.09 7.63 29.48
N PRO A 88 0.65 7.47 30.75
CA PRO A 88 0.58 8.59 31.69
C PRO A 88 1.95 9.29 31.75
N ASP A 89 1.95 10.62 31.67
CA ASP A 89 3.16 11.47 31.78
C ASP A 89 4.16 11.42 30.61
N VAL A 90 3.85 10.78 29.49
CA VAL A 90 4.69 10.82 28.27
C VAL A 90 3.96 11.58 27.16
N GLU A 91 4.49 12.72 26.74
CA GLU A 91 3.99 13.45 25.57
C GLU A 91 4.08 12.56 24.31
N GLY A 92 2.94 12.33 23.66
CA GLY A 92 2.85 11.59 22.40
C GLY A 92 3.74 12.17 21.27
N MET A 93 4.00 11.35 20.24
CA MET A 93 4.92 11.71 19.17
C MET A 93 4.35 12.85 18.29
N PRO A 94 5.12 13.91 17.97
CA PRO A 94 4.62 15.04 17.19
C PRO A 94 4.12 14.64 15.79
N GLY A 95 2.92 15.09 15.41
CA GLY A 95 2.27 14.73 14.15
C GLY A 95 3.08 15.06 12.89
N TRP A 96 3.86 16.15 12.96
CA TRP A 96 4.75 16.57 11.87
C TRP A 96 5.84 15.54 11.53
N LYS A 97 6.25 14.70 12.48
CA LYS A 97 7.25 13.66 12.23
C LYS A 97 6.72 12.59 11.26
N PHE A 98 5.44 12.25 11.34
CA PHE A 98 4.80 11.33 10.40
C PHE A 98 4.75 11.93 9.00
N ILE A 99 4.33 13.19 8.89
CA ILE A 99 4.30 13.92 7.62
C ILE A 99 5.70 13.95 7.00
N LEU A 100 6.73 14.32 7.76
CA LEU A 100 8.10 14.35 7.30
C LEU A 100 8.58 12.98 6.82
N THR A 101 8.27 11.92 7.55
CA THR A 101 8.64 10.54 7.19
C THR A 101 8.03 10.13 5.85
N TYR A 102 6.74 10.44 5.63
CA TYR A 102 6.08 10.15 4.36
C TYR A 102 6.66 11.00 3.21
N LEU A 103 6.94 12.28 3.43
CA LEU A 103 7.59 13.12 2.43
C LEU A 103 8.99 12.62 2.04
N MET A 104 9.81 12.23 3.02
CA MET A 104 11.13 11.64 2.78
C MET A 104 11.02 10.33 1.98
N SER A 105 10.04 9.49 2.32
CA SER A 105 9.78 8.24 1.61
C SER A 105 9.34 8.50 0.16
N ALA A 106 8.48 9.48 -0.07
CA ALA A 106 8.08 9.91 -1.41
C ALA A 106 9.29 10.42 -2.23
N THR A 107 10.17 11.23 -1.63
CA THR A 107 11.41 11.69 -2.28
C THR A 107 12.32 10.52 -2.65
N LEU A 108 12.45 9.53 -1.78
CA LEU A 108 13.26 8.34 -2.05
C LEU A 108 12.69 7.52 -3.21
N CYS A 109 11.36 7.32 -3.27
CA CYS A 109 10.71 6.69 -4.42
C CYS A 109 10.92 7.46 -5.73
N ILE A 110 10.87 8.80 -5.70
CA ILE A 110 11.20 9.63 -6.87
C ILE A 110 12.67 9.42 -7.27
N GLY A 111 13.58 9.32 -6.30
CA GLY A 111 14.99 8.95 -6.56
C GLY A 111 15.14 7.61 -7.27
N PHE A 112 14.39 6.58 -6.84
CA PHE A 112 14.36 5.30 -7.53
C PHE A 112 13.76 5.39 -8.94
N HIS A 113 12.74 6.23 -9.15
CA HIS A 113 12.25 6.47 -10.50
C HIS A 113 13.34 7.04 -11.42
N PHE A 114 14.16 7.98 -10.94
CA PHE A 114 15.28 8.49 -11.72
C PHE A 114 16.37 7.44 -11.94
N ALA A 115 16.68 6.61 -10.93
CA ALA A 115 17.61 5.50 -11.08
C ALA A 115 17.12 4.49 -12.14
N GLN A 116 15.81 4.23 -12.17
CA GLN A 116 15.17 3.42 -13.20
C GLN A 116 15.25 4.06 -14.59
N LYS A 117 15.00 5.37 -14.70
CA LYS A 117 15.17 6.11 -15.97
C LYS A 117 16.61 6.13 -16.47
N ALA A 118 17.58 6.04 -15.56
CA ALA A 118 19.00 5.96 -15.88
C ALA A 118 19.49 4.52 -16.19
N GLY A 119 18.61 3.51 -16.08
CA GLY A 119 18.94 2.10 -16.37
C GLY A 119 19.64 1.36 -15.23
N TYR A 120 19.65 1.91 -14.01
CA TYR A 120 20.18 1.20 -12.83
C TYR A 120 19.17 0.24 -12.19
N ILE A 121 17.89 0.37 -12.55
CA ILE A 121 16.79 -0.47 -12.06
C ILE A 121 15.96 -0.89 -13.26
N ASP A 122 15.48 -2.13 -13.25
CA ASP A 122 14.61 -2.68 -14.29
C ASP A 122 13.31 -1.89 -14.43
N GLU A 123 12.73 -1.96 -15.63
CA GLU A 123 11.45 -1.32 -15.95
C GLU A 123 10.29 -1.85 -15.07
N PRO A 124 9.20 -1.08 -14.95
CA PRO A 124 8.04 -1.52 -14.19
C PRO A 124 7.43 -2.74 -14.89
N GLU A 125 6.90 -3.68 -14.11
CA GLU A 125 6.11 -4.77 -14.68
C GLU A 125 4.90 -4.17 -15.41
N LYS A 126 4.75 -4.45 -16.71
CA LYS A 126 3.69 -3.89 -17.57
C LYS A 126 2.60 -4.90 -17.89
N GLU A 127 2.84 -6.19 -17.64
CA GLU A 127 1.98 -7.25 -18.16
C GLU A 127 0.89 -7.62 -17.13
N ASP A 128 -0.35 -7.61 -17.60
CA ASP A 128 -1.45 -8.27 -16.89
C ASP A 128 -1.23 -9.78 -17.03
N PHE A 129 -1.10 -10.49 -15.90
CA PHE A 129 -0.96 -11.94 -15.88
C PHE A 129 -2.03 -12.67 -16.70
N ARG A 130 -3.20 -12.05 -16.91
CA ARG A 130 -4.28 -12.59 -17.75
C ARG A 130 -3.92 -12.57 -19.24
N GLU A 131 -3.30 -11.50 -19.73
CA GLU A 131 -2.85 -11.40 -21.13
C GLU A 131 -1.71 -12.39 -21.41
N LEU A 132 -0.81 -12.56 -20.44
CA LEU A 132 0.24 -13.59 -20.48
C LEU A 132 -0.35 -15.00 -20.56
N GLN A 133 -1.33 -15.32 -19.71
CA GLN A 133 -2.02 -16.61 -19.74
C GLN A 133 -2.76 -16.84 -21.05
N GLU A 134 -3.53 -15.86 -21.53
CA GLU A 134 -4.27 -15.97 -22.80
C GLU A 134 -3.32 -16.22 -23.99
N LYS A 135 -2.15 -15.58 -23.98
CA LYS A 135 -1.12 -15.80 -25.00
C LYS A 135 -0.53 -17.20 -24.92
N GLU A 136 -0.17 -17.67 -23.72
CA GLU A 136 0.36 -19.03 -23.52
C GLU A 136 -0.66 -20.12 -23.93
N PHE A 137 -1.94 -19.96 -23.58
CA PHE A 137 -3.00 -20.87 -24.01
C PHE A 137 -3.26 -20.81 -25.53
N SER A 138 -3.16 -19.62 -26.14
CA SER A 138 -3.28 -19.46 -27.60
C SER A 138 -2.15 -20.18 -28.34
N ASP A 139 -0.91 -20.04 -27.87
CA ASP A 139 0.27 -20.68 -28.45
C ASP A 139 0.23 -22.21 -28.29
N LEU A 140 -0.27 -22.72 -27.16
CA LEU A 140 -0.52 -24.15 -26.94
C LEU A 140 -1.60 -24.71 -27.87
N ASN A 141 -2.68 -23.97 -28.11
CA ASN A 141 -3.74 -24.40 -29.05
C ASN A 141 -3.29 -24.38 -30.52
N CYS A 142 -2.31 -23.53 -30.88
CA CYS A 142 -1.77 -23.48 -32.24
C CYS A 142 -0.69 -24.54 -32.51
N THR A 143 -0.09 -25.11 -31.46
CA THR A 143 0.92 -26.17 -31.53
C THR A 143 0.37 -27.57 -31.32
N ALA A 144 -0.89 -27.70 -30.88
CA ALA A 144 -1.57 -28.98 -30.82
C ALA A 144 -1.67 -29.58 -32.24
N PRO A 145 -1.07 -30.76 -32.50
CA PRO A 145 -1.20 -31.41 -33.80
C PRO A 145 -2.69 -31.74 -34.02
N LYS A 146 -3.23 -31.31 -35.17
CA LYS A 146 -4.58 -31.72 -35.60
C LYS A 146 -4.65 -33.24 -35.51
N GLU A 147 -5.56 -33.73 -34.66
CA GLU A 147 -5.86 -35.15 -34.55
C GLU A 147 -5.99 -35.74 -35.96
N THR A 148 -5.02 -36.56 -36.31
CA THR A 148 -5.01 -37.26 -37.59
C THR A 148 -6.11 -38.29 -37.45
N ASN A 149 -7.25 -38.06 -38.10
CA ASN A 149 -8.33 -39.04 -38.18
C ASN A 149 -7.78 -40.32 -38.81
N ILE A 150 -7.36 -41.27 -37.97
CA ILE A 150 -7.04 -42.63 -38.39
C ILE A 150 -8.39 -43.29 -38.65
N THR A 151 -8.88 -43.18 -39.88
CA THR A 151 -9.95 -44.04 -40.38
C THR A 151 -9.42 -45.46 -40.43
N THR A 152 -9.78 -46.25 -39.42
CA THR A 152 -9.67 -47.71 -39.43
C THR A 152 -10.56 -48.26 -40.54
N GLU A 153 -9.97 -48.52 -41.72
CA GLU A 153 -10.54 -49.48 -42.66
C GLU A 153 -10.28 -50.88 -42.11
N LEU A 154 -11.31 -51.45 -41.48
CA LEU A 154 -11.38 -52.88 -41.16
C LEU A 154 -11.80 -53.61 -42.45
N GLN A 155 -10.84 -54.33 -43.05
CA GLN A 155 -11.08 -55.41 -44.01
C GLN A 155 -11.40 -56.71 -43.28
#